data_AF-A0A9P0IMG2-F1
#
_entry.id   AF-A0A9P0IMG2-F1
#
_cell.length_a   1.000
_cell.length_b   1.000
_cell.length_c   1.000
_cell.angle_alpha   90.00
_cell.angle_beta   90.00
_cell.angle_gamma   90.00
#
_symmetry.space_group_name_H-M   'P 1'
#
loop_
_entity.id
_entity.type
_entity.pdbx_description
1 polymer ?
#
loop_
_entity_poly.entity_id
_entity_poly.type
_entity_poly.pdbx_seq_one_letter_code
_entity_poly.pdbx_strand_id
1 'polypeptide(L)' 'MNFKISMLLIMLVVFAVVCYCNAEDCVPDTHWKEDCNTCFCTPTGLRACTKVGCVTPPPNWQG' A
#
# COMPACT_ATOMS: atom_id res chain seq x y z
N MET A 1 15.11 -17.71 -31.11
CA MET A 1 14.40 -16.71 -30.28
C MET A 1 15.06 -15.36 -30.53
N ASN A 2 14.43 -14.46 -31.28
CA ASN A 2 15.03 -13.16 -31.59
C ASN A 2 15.02 -12.30 -30.32
N PHE A 3 16.16 -11.78 -29.87
CA PHE A 3 16.28 -10.99 -28.63
C PHE A 3 15.26 -9.84 -28.56
N LYS A 4 14.98 -9.19 -29.70
CA LYS A 4 13.94 -8.16 -29.84
C LYS A 4 12.52 -8.70 -29.62
N ILE A 5 12.22 -9.90 -30.14
CA ILE A 5 10.93 -10.56 -29.95
C ILE A 5 10.78 -10.98 -28.48
N SER A 6 11.84 -11.50 -27.87
CA SER A 6 11.85 -11.85 -26.45
C SER A 6 11.61 -10.62 -25.55
N MET A 7 12.25 -9.49 -25.85
CA MET A 7 12.08 -8.25 -25.10
C MET A 7 10.67 -7.68 -25.24
N LEU A 8 10.10 -7.69 -26.45
CA LEU A 8 8.72 -7.23 -26.68
C LEU A 8 7.71 -8.09 -25.93
N LEU A 9 7.89 -9.42 -25.92
CA LEU A 9 7.06 -10.34 -25.16
C LEU A 9 7.17 -10.11 -23.65
N ILE A 10 8.38 -9.91 -23.13
CA ILE A 10 8.59 -9.60 -21.70
C ILE A 10 7.88 -8.30 -21.32
N MET A 11 7.99 -7.24 -22.13
CA MET A 11 7.31 -5.97 -21.84
C MET A 11 5.79 -6.13 -21.84
N LEU A 12 5.22 -6.83 -22.83
CA LEU A 12 3.78 -7.12 -22.88
C LEU A 12 3.31 -7.93 -21.66
N VAL A 13 4.11 -8.91 -21.23
CA VAL A 13 3.84 -9.70 -20.02
C VAL A 13 3.95 -8.84 -18.76
N VAL A 14 4.95 -7.95 -18.65
CA VAL A 14 5.09 -7.01 -17.53
C VAL A 14 3.88 -6.08 -17.43
N PHE A 15 3.42 -5.48 -18.54
CA PHE A 15 2.22 -4.64 -18.54
C PHE A 15 0.94 -5.40 -18.19
N ALA A 16 0.84 -6.69 -18.55
CA ALA A 16 -0.33 -7.52 -18.24
C ALA A 16 -0.31 -8.08 -16.80
N VAL A 17 0.87 -8.28 -16.21
CA VAL A 17 1.06 -8.88 -14.87
C VAL A 17 1.20 -7.80 -13.79
N VAL A 18 1.68 -6.60 -14.13
CA VAL A 18 1.58 -5.44 -13.26
C VAL A 18 0.13 -4.97 -13.28
N CYS A 19 -0.68 -5.53 -12.39
CA CYS A 19 -1.81 -4.78 -11.88
C CYS A 19 -1.18 -3.55 -11.23
N TYR A 20 -1.36 -2.36 -11.81
CA TYR A 20 -1.05 -1.12 -11.11
C TYR A 20 -2.09 -1.00 -9.99
N CYS A 21 -1.87 -1.77 -8.92
CA CYS A 21 -2.53 -1.62 -7.64
C CYS A 21 -2.08 -0.29 -7.04
N ASN A 22 -2.51 0.81 -7.65
CA ASN A 22 -2.71 2.04 -6.89
C ASN A 22 -4.07 1.89 -6.21
N ALA A 23 -4.23 0.82 -5.41
CA ALA A 23 -5.30 0.77 -4.45
C ALA A 23 -4.90 1.81 -3.41
N GLU A 24 -5.52 2.98 -3.48
CA GLU A 24 -5.42 3.97 -2.41
C GLU A 24 -5.95 3.27 -1.15
N ASP A 25 -5.06 3.00 -0.19
CA ASP A 25 -5.41 2.33 1.07
C ASP A 25 -6.35 3.20 1.93
N CYS A 26 -6.38 4.51 1.65
CA CYS A 26 -7.15 5.53 2.35
C CYS A 26 -7.39 6.76 1.45
N VAL A 27 -8.30 7.65 1.87
CA VAL A 27 -8.58 8.92 1.20
C VAL A 27 -7.54 9.98 1.62
N PRO A 28 -6.83 10.66 0.69
CA PRO A 28 -5.87 11.72 1.03
C PRO A 28 -6.42 12.78 1.98
N ASP A 29 -5.53 13.35 2.80
CA ASP A 29 -5.84 14.38 3.81
C ASP A 29 -6.84 13.96 4.90
N THR A 30 -7.15 12.66 4.99
CA THR A 30 -7.93 12.12 6.12
C THR A 30 -7.03 11.79 7.31
N HIS A 31 -7.60 11.94 8.50
CA HIS A 31 -6.94 11.68 9.78
C HIS A 31 -7.87 10.83 10.66
N TRP A 32 -7.29 9.84 11.34
CA TRP A 32 -8.03 8.97 12.26
C TRP A 32 -7.12 8.47 13.38
N LYS A 33 -7.71 7.70 14.30
CA LYS A 33 -6.97 7.00 15.34
C LYS A 33 -7.13 5.49 15.17
N GLU A 34 -6.02 4.79 15.30
CA GLU A 34 -5.95 3.34 15.47
C GLU A 34 -5.35 3.12 16.86
N ASP A 35 -6.20 2.68 17.80
CA ASP A 35 -5.86 2.63 19.23
C ASP A 35 -5.35 3.98 19.76
N CYS A 36 -4.13 3.98 20.30
CA CYS A 36 -3.45 5.18 20.76
C CYS A 36 -2.66 5.89 19.66
N ASN A 37 -2.50 5.27 18.49
CA ASN A 37 -1.74 5.83 17.40
C ASN A 37 -2.58 6.80 16.58
N THR A 38 -1.95 7.91 16.20
CA THR A 38 -2.55 8.88 15.28
C THR A 38 -2.10 8.52 13.88
N CYS A 39 -3.07 8.41 12.98
CA CYS A 39 -2.87 8.03 11.60
C CYS A 39 -3.34 9.12 10.66
N PHE A 40 -2.74 9.16 9.47
CA PHE A 40 -3.14 10.03 8.39
C PHE A 40 -2.91 9.36 7.04
N CYS A 41 -3.64 9.83 6.04
CA CYS A 41 -3.44 9.40 4.67
C CYS A 41 -2.52 10.35 3.94
N THR A 42 -1.48 9.82 3.29
CA THR A 42 -0.60 10.63 2.45
C THR A 42 -1.32 11.11 1.18
N PRO A 43 -0.77 12.12 0.49
CA PRO A 43 -1.29 12.55 -0.82
C PRO A 43 -1.30 11.44 -1.90
N THR A 44 -0.54 10.37 -1.69
CA THR A 44 -0.47 9.21 -2.60
C THR A 44 -1.39 8.06 -2.17
N GLY A 45 -2.30 8.28 -1.21
CA GLY A 45 -3.23 7.25 -0.74
C GLY A 45 -2.58 6.18 0.14
N LEU A 46 -1.45 6.48 0.79
CA LEU A 46 -0.78 5.55 1.71
C LEU A 46 -1.10 5.88 3.16
N ARG A 47 -1.35 4.85 3.96
CA ARG A 47 -1.56 4.97 5.41
C ARG A 47 -0.24 5.17 6.16
N ALA A 48 -0.18 6.18 7.02
CA ALA A 48 0.95 6.42 7.93
C ALA A 48 0.46 6.66 9.36
N CYS A 49 1.03 5.94 10.34
CA CYS A 49 0.66 6.04 11.75
C CYS A 49 1.89 6.29 12.63
N THR A 50 1.69 6.94 13.77
CA THR A 50 2.69 6.94 14.85
C THR A 50 2.95 5.51 15.34
N LYS A 51 4.07 5.30 16.06
CA LYS A 51 4.41 4.01 16.70
C LYS A 51 4.59 4.17 18.21
N VAL A 52 3.53 4.62 18.86
CA VAL A 52 3.46 4.70 20.33
C VAL A 52 3.04 3.33 20.86
N GLY A 53 3.71 2.87 21.92
CA GLY A 53 3.30 1.67 22.65
C GLY A 53 1.98 1.91 23.37
N CYS A 54 0.92 1.23 22.95
CA CYS A 54 -0.39 1.34 23.60
C CYS A 54 -0.45 0.44 24.84
N VAL A 55 -0.99 0.95 25.95
CA VAL A 55 -1.09 0.22 27.23
C VAL A 55 -2.05 -0.97 27.14
N THR A 56 -3.01 -0.91 26.23
CA THR A 56 -3.93 -1.99 25.89
C THR A 56 -3.73 -2.39 24.43
N PRO A 57 -3.48 -3.67 24.11
CA PRO A 57 -3.46 -4.12 22.72
C PRO A 57 -4.86 -3.97 22.10
N PRO A 58 -5.00 -3.65 20.80
CA PRO A 58 -6.28 -3.69 20.11
C PRO A 58 -6.93 -5.08 20.26
N PRO A 59 -8.27 -5.14 20.35
CA PRO A 59 -9.00 -6.40 20.54
C PRO A 59 -8.83 -7.42 19.39
N ASN A 60 -8.24 -7.02 18.27
CA ASN A 60 -8.15 -7.79 17.03
C ASN A 60 -6.73 -7.87 16.44
N TRP A 61 -5.67 -7.90 17.27
CA TRP A 61 -4.31 -8.20 16.78
C TRP A 61 -4.26 -9.55 16.04
N GLN A 62 -4.23 -9.47 14.70
CA GLN A 62 -3.81 -10.54 13.79
C GLN A 62 -2.34 -10.23 13.48
N GLY A 63 -1.44 -10.92 14.18
CA GLY A 63 -0.01 -10.85 13.89
C GLY A 63 0.31 -11.29 12.47
#